data_AF-A0AAD7BNA8-F1
#
_entry.id   AF-A0AAD7BNA8-F1
#
_cell.length_a   1.000
_cell.length_b   1.000
_cell.length_c   1.000
_cell.angle_alpha   90.00
_cell.angle_beta   90.00
_cell.angle_gamma   90.00
#
_symmetry.space_group_name_H-M   'P 1'
#
loop_
_entity.id
_entity.type
_entity.pdbx_description
1 polymer ?
#
loop_
_entity_poly.entity_id
_entity_poly.type
_entity_poly.pdbx_seq_one_letter_code
_entity_poly.pdbx_strand_id
1 'polypeptide(L)'
;ISEKEVLLELERQDAERVKAGIPKIHNVSPSSFIAAGLEVEDEQRQVRAQIELKKARTTAQEIDIAALRRKLGRNVARLRVLQQTYTPASIVALNARDVPEGENMENEPLFLPSALSAAQRSTEPLAGLAVMEDMLRDAQCEGALEDLRRLLTVKSRLLTYKQTEARHQGMNTRARSIVNRNEVKIRLHSEKYQNAWEAKRRLCGGDPGLVGWPLLMREDIQCMEDAAEVERQADRRSTQAARRRAREEQLRGIGELLPLTEEEQTRERAEAERGGESVRQVSWIWAGAGAGCGKEDLEDGGWGFLPKEEC
;
A
#
# COMPACT_ATOMS: atom_id res chain seq x y z
N ILE A 1 -10.10 8.88 8.54
CA ILE A 1 -11.10 8.09 9.31
C ILE A 1 -10.73 6.61 9.18
N SER A 2 -10.61 5.90 10.29
CA SER A 2 -10.21 4.48 10.30
C SER A 2 -11.33 3.55 9.81
N GLU A 3 -10.98 2.41 9.21
CA GLU A 3 -11.93 1.34 8.81
C GLU A 3 -12.89 0.96 9.95
N LYS A 4 -12.38 0.93 11.18
CA LYS A 4 -13.17 0.61 12.38
C LYS A 4 -14.16 1.71 12.77
N GLU A 5 -13.81 2.97 12.52
CA GLU A 5 -14.68 4.11 12.79
C GLU A 5 -15.84 4.16 11.80
N VAL A 6 -15.56 3.91 10.51
CA VAL A 6 -16.62 3.79 9.49
C VAL A 6 -17.55 2.62 9.82
N LEU A 7 -17.00 1.47 10.19
CA LEU A 7 -17.81 0.32 10.58
C LEU A 7 -18.68 0.62 11.81
N LEU A 8 -18.13 1.30 12.82
CA LEU A 8 -18.90 1.69 14.01
C LEU A 8 -20.08 2.60 13.65
N GLU A 9 -19.88 3.56 12.74
CA GLU A 9 -20.97 4.44 12.30
C GLU A 9 -22.03 3.69 11.50
N LEU A 10 -21.63 2.76 10.62
CA LEU A 10 -22.57 1.91 9.89
C LEU A 10 -23.39 1.00 10.82
N GLU A 11 -22.76 0.41 11.83
CA GLU A 11 -23.46 -0.39 12.84
C GLU A 11 -24.41 0.47 13.69
N ARG A 12 -24.06 1.74 13.97
CA ARG A 12 -24.95 2.69 14.64
C ARG A 12 -26.19 2.99 13.80
N GLN A 13 -26.00 3.25 12.50
CA GLN A 13 -27.10 3.47 11.55
C GLN A 13 -27.99 2.23 11.43
N ASP A 14 -27.41 1.04 11.38
CA ASP A 14 -28.19 -0.20 11.34
C ASP A 14 -28.96 -0.43 12.65
N ALA A 15 -28.40 -0.08 13.81
CA ALA A 15 -29.13 -0.11 15.08
C ALA A 15 -30.31 0.89 15.12
N GLU A 16 -30.15 2.07 14.54
CA GLU A 16 -31.21 3.07 14.41
C GLU A 16 -32.34 2.60 13.49
N ARG A 17 -32.01 1.95 12.36
CA ARG A 17 -33.00 1.33 11.46
C ARG A 17 -33.83 0.25 12.15
N VAL A 18 -33.18 -0.54 13.01
CA VAL A 18 -33.86 -1.55 13.83
C VAL A 18 -34.79 -0.90 14.85
N LYS A 19 -34.37 0.18 15.51
CA LYS A 19 -35.24 0.96 16.42
C LYS A 19 -36.42 1.59 15.69
N ALA A 20 -36.25 2.01 14.44
CA ALA A 20 -37.30 2.55 13.58
C ALA A 20 -38.27 1.47 13.05
N GLY A 21 -38.06 0.18 13.38
CA GLY A 21 -38.96 -0.90 12.99
C GLY A 21 -38.80 -1.38 11.55
N ILE A 22 -37.70 -1.04 10.87
CA ILE A 22 -37.43 -1.53 9.51
C ILE A 22 -37.17 -3.05 9.58
N PRO A 23 -37.89 -3.87 8.78
CA PRO A 23 -37.72 -5.32 8.79
C PRO A 23 -36.29 -5.74 8.40
N LYS A 24 -35.72 -6.67 9.17
CA LYS A 24 -34.42 -7.28 8.83
C LYS A 24 -34.60 -8.36 7.77
N ILE A 25 -33.78 -8.34 6.73
CA ILE A 25 -33.75 -9.39 5.70
C ILE A 25 -33.03 -10.64 6.24
N HIS A 26 -32.03 -10.46 7.12
CA HIS A 26 -31.25 -11.54 7.71
C HIS A 26 -30.77 -11.17 9.14
N ASN A 27 -30.29 -12.15 9.90
CA ASN A 27 -29.77 -11.95 11.27
C ASN A 27 -28.48 -11.12 11.30
N VAL A 28 -27.68 -11.19 10.23
CA VAL A 28 -26.46 -10.39 10.02
C VAL A 28 -26.86 -9.10 9.32
N SER A 29 -26.38 -7.93 9.75
CA SER A 29 -26.69 -6.65 9.11
C SER A 29 -26.03 -6.49 7.73
N PRO A 30 -26.55 -5.60 6.85
CA PRO A 30 -25.92 -5.29 5.57
C PRO A 30 -24.47 -4.78 5.71
N SER A 31 -24.19 -3.92 6.70
CA SER A 31 -22.83 -3.41 6.98
C SER A 31 -21.88 -4.54 7.36
N SER A 32 -22.31 -5.41 8.28
CA SER A 32 -21.55 -6.57 8.74
C SER A 32 -21.30 -7.58 7.60
N PHE A 33 -22.23 -7.71 6.65
CA PHE A 33 -22.03 -8.54 5.47
C PHE A 33 -20.89 -8.01 4.58
N ILE A 34 -20.89 -6.71 4.27
CA ILE A 34 -19.82 -6.11 3.47
C ILE A 34 -18.48 -6.18 4.20
N ALA A 35 -18.45 -5.87 5.51
CA ALA A 35 -17.26 -6.00 6.33
C ALA A 35 -16.71 -7.44 6.30
N ALA A 36 -17.56 -8.46 6.47
CA ALA A 36 -17.15 -9.86 6.39
C ALA A 36 -16.58 -10.22 4.99
N GLY A 37 -17.15 -9.67 3.92
CA GLY A 37 -16.62 -9.83 2.57
C GLY A 37 -15.22 -9.24 2.39
N LEU A 38 -14.99 -8.03 2.92
CA LEU A 38 -13.70 -7.36 2.91
C LEU A 38 -12.65 -8.06 3.79
N GLU A 39 -13.07 -8.63 4.92
CA GLU A 39 -12.21 -9.46 5.77
C GLU A 39 -11.74 -10.72 5.03
N VAL A 40 -12.64 -11.41 4.31
CA VAL A 40 -12.27 -12.58 3.50
C VAL A 40 -11.31 -12.19 2.38
N GLU A 41 -11.50 -11.03 1.74
CA GLU A 41 -10.56 -10.51 0.72
C GLU A 41 -9.16 -10.29 1.30
N ASP A 42 -9.08 -9.76 2.52
CA ASP A 42 -7.82 -9.57 3.22
C ASP A 42 -7.17 -10.90 3.63
N GLU A 43 -7.96 -11.86 4.11
CA GLU A 43 -7.48 -13.21 4.39
C GLU A 43 -6.92 -13.89 3.13
N GLN A 44 -7.57 -13.76 1.97
CA GLN A 44 -7.04 -14.25 0.70
C GLN A 44 -5.66 -13.64 0.41
N ARG A 45 -5.50 -12.31 0.53
CA ARG A 45 -4.20 -11.63 0.36
C ARG A 45 -3.15 -12.17 1.32
N GLN A 46 -3.48 -12.30 2.60
CA GLN A 46 -2.55 -12.79 3.61
C GLN A 46 -2.11 -14.24 3.33
N VAL A 47 -3.04 -15.12 2.92
CA VAL A 47 -2.73 -16.51 2.56
C VAL A 47 -1.80 -16.55 1.35
N ARG A 48 -2.07 -15.77 0.29
CA ARG A 48 -1.17 -15.67 -0.88
C ARG A 48 0.24 -15.23 -0.47
N ALA A 49 0.34 -14.19 0.36
CA ALA A 49 1.63 -13.69 0.84
C ALA A 49 2.40 -14.73 1.68
N GLN A 50 1.71 -15.51 2.52
CA GLN A 50 2.32 -16.57 3.33
C GLN A 50 2.81 -17.74 2.47
N ILE A 51 2.08 -18.11 1.41
CA ILE A 51 2.49 -19.13 0.46
C ILE A 51 3.77 -18.70 -0.27
N GLU A 52 3.82 -17.44 -0.72
CA GLU A 52 4.99 -16.87 -1.40
C GLU A 52 6.23 -16.79 -0.50
N LEU A 53 6.04 -16.58 0.81
CA LEU A 53 7.15 -16.54 1.77
C LEU A 53 7.72 -17.94 2.06
N LYS A 54 6.88 -18.98 1.98
CA LYS A 54 7.21 -20.38 2.34
C LYS A 54 7.53 -21.25 1.11
N LYS A 55 8.29 -20.73 0.13
CA LYS A 55 8.64 -21.46 -1.11
C LYS A 55 9.45 -22.74 -0.88
N ALA A 56 10.37 -22.73 0.09
CA ALA A 56 11.10 -23.92 0.52
C ALA A 56 10.31 -24.65 1.61
N ARG A 57 9.31 -25.42 1.19
CA ARG A 57 8.29 -26.01 2.06
C ARG A 57 8.88 -27.10 2.94
N THR A 58 8.88 -26.87 4.25
CA THR A 58 9.02 -27.95 5.23
C THR A 58 7.65 -28.58 5.50
N THR A 59 7.60 -29.84 5.95
CA THR A 59 6.34 -30.50 6.30
C THR A 59 5.50 -29.69 7.31
N ALA A 60 6.16 -29.03 8.27
CA ALA A 60 5.49 -28.13 9.21
C ALA A 60 4.86 -26.91 8.51
N GLN A 61 5.56 -26.31 7.54
CA GLN A 61 5.03 -25.19 6.76
C GLN A 61 3.85 -25.59 5.86
N GLU A 62 3.84 -26.81 5.34
CA GLU A 62 2.71 -27.35 4.58
C GLU A 62 1.47 -27.53 5.46
N ILE A 63 1.65 -28.05 6.68
CA ILE A 63 0.57 -28.17 7.66
C ILE A 63 -0.03 -26.80 7.99
N ASP A 64 0.82 -25.78 8.20
CA ASP A 64 0.37 -24.41 8.45
C ASP A 64 -0.44 -23.85 7.28
N ILE A 65 0.06 -23.98 6.05
CA ILE A 65 -0.62 -23.49 4.85
C ILE A 65 -1.97 -24.21 4.68
N ALA A 66 -2.01 -25.53 4.90
CA ALA A 66 -3.25 -26.29 4.87
C ALA A 66 -4.24 -25.83 5.95
N ALA A 67 -3.77 -25.45 7.14
CA ALA A 67 -4.61 -24.88 8.19
C ALA A 67 -5.17 -23.51 7.81
N LEU A 68 -4.34 -22.64 7.22
CA LEU A 68 -4.76 -21.34 6.71
C LEU A 68 -5.82 -21.49 5.60
N ARG A 69 -5.59 -22.37 4.62
CA ARG A 69 -6.56 -22.67 3.57
C ARG A 69 -7.88 -23.21 4.14
N ARG A 70 -7.83 -24.14 5.11
CA ARG A 70 -9.06 -24.63 5.78
C ARG A 70 -9.82 -23.52 6.50
N LYS A 71 -9.13 -22.57 7.14
CA LYS A 71 -9.77 -21.41 7.76
C LYS A 71 -10.44 -20.54 6.70
N LEU A 72 -9.70 -20.16 5.65
CA LEU A 72 -10.19 -19.36 4.54
C LEU A 72 -11.42 -20.00 3.89
N GLY A 73 -11.39 -21.32 3.64
CA GLY A 73 -12.51 -22.02 3.03
C GLY A 73 -13.80 -21.99 3.86
N ARG A 74 -13.69 -22.08 5.19
CA ARG A 74 -14.86 -21.92 6.07
C ARG A 74 -15.43 -20.49 6.00
N ASN A 75 -14.56 -19.49 5.92
CA ASN A 75 -14.97 -18.10 5.85
C ASN A 75 -15.59 -17.75 4.48
N VAL A 76 -15.00 -18.24 3.38
CA VAL A 76 -15.58 -18.15 2.03
C VAL A 76 -16.95 -18.84 1.99
N ALA A 77 -17.08 -20.06 2.50
CA ALA A 77 -18.36 -20.77 2.54
C ALA A 77 -19.44 -20.00 3.32
N ARG A 78 -19.09 -19.41 4.47
CA ARG A 78 -19.98 -18.53 5.23
C ARG A 78 -20.40 -17.29 4.43
N LEU A 79 -19.45 -16.68 3.71
CA LEU A 79 -19.74 -15.56 2.83
C LEU A 79 -20.70 -15.96 1.70
N ARG A 80 -20.53 -17.14 1.09
CA ARG A 80 -21.43 -17.65 0.03
C ARG A 80 -22.87 -17.79 0.52
N VAL A 81 -23.09 -18.26 1.75
CA VAL A 81 -24.44 -18.33 2.35
C VAL A 81 -25.05 -16.93 2.49
N LEU A 82 -24.28 -15.94 2.95
CA LEU A 82 -24.78 -14.56 3.04
C LEU A 82 -25.05 -13.95 1.67
N GLN A 83 -24.24 -14.25 0.65
CA GLN A 83 -24.45 -13.79 -0.72
C GLN A 83 -25.74 -14.32 -1.33
N GLN A 84 -26.20 -15.53 -0.98
CA GLN A 84 -27.50 -16.04 -1.43
C GLN A 84 -28.67 -15.16 -0.97
N THR A 85 -28.53 -14.46 0.15
CA THR A 85 -29.55 -13.55 0.68
C THR A 85 -29.34 -12.11 0.22
N TYR A 86 -28.10 -11.61 0.31
CA TYR A 86 -27.79 -10.20 0.07
C TYR A 86 -27.45 -9.86 -1.38
N THR A 87 -26.71 -10.73 -2.07
CA THR A 87 -26.21 -10.48 -3.43
C THR A 87 -26.29 -11.75 -4.30
N PRO A 88 -27.49 -12.24 -4.65
CA PRO A 88 -27.63 -13.47 -5.44
C PRO A 88 -26.92 -13.40 -6.80
N ALA A 89 -26.83 -12.19 -7.38
CA ALA A 89 -26.09 -11.92 -8.62
C ALA A 89 -24.61 -12.34 -8.53
N SER A 90 -23.99 -12.27 -7.35
CA SER A 90 -22.61 -12.73 -7.13
C SER A 90 -22.49 -14.24 -7.31
N ILE A 91 -23.48 -15.01 -6.87
CA ILE A 91 -23.49 -16.48 -7.04
C ILE A 91 -23.70 -16.86 -8.51
N VAL A 92 -24.59 -16.15 -9.21
CA VAL A 92 -24.80 -16.35 -10.65
C VAL A 92 -23.52 -16.04 -11.43
N ALA A 93 -22.85 -14.93 -11.14
CA ALA A 93 -21.60 -14.55 -11.77
C ALA A 93 -20.48 -15.56 -11.49
N LEU A 94 -20.41 -16.09 -10.26
CA LEU A 94 -19.45 -17.11 -9.87
C LEU A 94 -19.66 -18.42 -10.64
N ASN A 95 -20.91 -18.86 -10.79
CA ASN A 95 -21.25 -20.10 -11.50
C ASN A 95 -21.11 -19.97 -13.02
N ALA A 96 -21.22 -18.76 -13.57
CA ALA A 96 -21.06 -18.50 -15.00
C ALA A 96 -19.59 -18.40 -15.44
N ARG A 97 -18.65 -18.38 -14.49
CA ARG A 97 -17.22 -18.24 -14.77
C ARG A 97 -16.60 -19.59 -15.14
N ASP A 98 -15.66 -19.55 -16.08
CA ASP A 98 -14.80 -20.70 -16.37
C ASP A 98 -13.78 -20.88 -15.23
N VAL A 99 -13.82 -22.04 -14.57
CA VAL A 99 -13.00 -22.34 -13.38
C VAL A 99 -11.71 -23.03 -13.82
N PRO A 100 -10.53 -22.41 -13.62
CA PRO A 100 -9.27 -23.07 -13.93
C PRO A 100 -9.09 -24.36 -13.13
N GLU A 101 -8.56 -25.40 -13.76
CA GLU A 101 -8.27 -26.66 -13.09
C GLU A 101 -7.27 -26.43 -11.94
N GLY A 102 -7.64 -26.83 -10.72
CA GLY A 102 -6.82 -26.65 -9.53
C GLY A 102 -6.84 -25.23 -8.91
N GLU A 103 -7.85 -24.42 -9.21
CA GLU A 103 -8.04 -23.12 -8.53
C GLU A 103 -8.16 -23.32 -7.00
N ASN A 104 -7.31 -22.61 -6.25
CA ASN A 104 -7.36 -22.61 -4.80
C ASN A 104 -8.27 -21.48 -4.29
N MET A 105 -8.82 -21.64 -3.09
CA MET A 105 -9.74 -20.67 -2.49
C MET A 105 -9.14 -19.27 -2.29
N GLU A 106 -7.81 -19.15 -2.19
CA GLU A 106 -7.11 -17.86 -2.14
C GLU A 106 -7.10 -17.09 -3.48
N ASN A 107 -7.47 -17.72 -4.59
CA ASN A 107 -7.53 -17.11 -5.92
C ASN A 107 -8.97 -16.95 -6.43
N GLU A 108 -9.94 -17.58 -5.78
CA GLU A 108 -11.35 -17.50 -6.15
C GLU A 108 -11.90 -16.06 -5.94
N PRO A 109 -12.52 -15.44 -6.96
CA PRO A 109 -13.10 -14.12 -6.85
C PRO A 109 -14.30 -14.13 -5.89
N LEU A 110 -14.37 -13.14 -5.01
CA LEU A 110 -15.45 -13.05 -4.04
C LEU A 110 -16.74 -12.47 -4.64
N PHE A 111 -16.66 -11.70 -5.74
CA PHE A 111 -17.78 -10.97 -6.35
C PHE A 111 -18.54 -10.11 -5.33
N LEU A 112 -17.81 -9.20 -4.66
CA LEU A 112 -18.40 -8.11 -3.87
C LEU A 112 -19.19 -7.15 -4.79
N PRO A 113 -20.06 -6.27 -4.24
CA PRO A 113 -20.84 -5.34 -5.05
C PRO A 113 -20.03 -4.60 -6.12
N SER A 114 -18.81 -4.15 -5.81
CA SER A 114 -17.91 -3.47 -6.74
C SER A 114 -17.50 -4.30 -7.97
N ALA A 115 -17.52 -5.63 -7.87
CA ALA A 115 -17.22 -6.55 -8.98
C ALA A 115 -18.45 -6.92 -9.84
N LEU A 116 -19.65 -6.52 -9.44
CA LEU A 116 -20.89 -6.72 -10.22
C LEU A 116 -21.05 -5.63 -11.29
N SER A 117 -21.85 -5.90 -12.32
CA SER A 117 -22.15 -4.90 -13.36
C SER A 117 -22.94 -3.71 -12.80
N ALA A 118 -22.81 -2.53 -13.41
CA ALA A 118 -23.54 -1.33 -12.99
C ALA A 118 -25.08 -1.55 -12.99
N ALA A 119 -25.59 -2.31 -13.96
CA ALA A 119 -27.00 -2.69 -14.02
C ALA A 119 -27.44 -3.52 -12.81
N GLN A 120 -26.63 -4.49 -12.37
CA GLN A 120 -26.92 -5.31 -11.20
C GLN A 120 -26.83 -4.52 -9.89
N ARG A 121 -25.90 -3.56 -9.79
CA ARG A 121 -25.74 -2.71 -8.59
C ARG A 121 -26.88 -1.71 -8.40
N SER A 122 -27.52 -1.28 -9.48
CA SER A 122 -28.60 -0.28 -9.43
C SER A 122 -29.92 -0.84 -8.90
N THR A 123 -30.04 -2.17 -8.79
CA THR A 123 -31.23 -2.84 -8.27
C THR A 123 -31.21 -2.86 -6.75
N GLU A 124 -32.26 -2.36 -6.10
CA GLU A 124 -32.43 -2.51 -4.65
C GLU A 124 -32.53 -3.99 -4.26
N PRO A 125 -31.86 -4.49 -3.18
CA PRO A 125 -31.14 -3.75 -2.13
C PRO A 125 -29.63 -3.55 -2.38
N LEU A 126 -29.12 -3.89 -3.57
CA LEU A 126 -27.67 -3.85 -3.87
C LEU A 126 -27.13 -2.42 -3.95
N ALA A 127 -27.98 -1.44 -4.27
CA ALA A 127 -27.60 -0.02 -4.31
C ALA A 127 -27.11 0.46 -2.93
N GLY A 128 -27.83 0.12 -1.85
CA GLY A 128 -27.41 0.43 -0.48
C GLY A 128 -26.11 -0.28 -0.08
N LEU A 129 -25.90 -1.52 -0.53
CA LEU A 129 -24.68 -2.28 -0.27
C LEU A 129 -23.45 -1.69 -0.99
N ALA A 130 -23.64 -1.17 -2.20
CA ALA A 130 -22.57 -0.52 -2.96
C ALA A 130 -22.08 0.76 -2.27
N VAL A 131 -22.98 1.55 -1.67
CA VAL A 131 -22.63 2.75 -0.89
C VAL A 131 -21.84 2.36 0.37
N MET A 132 -22.27 1.33 1.09
CA MET A 132 -21.54 0.83 2.26
C MET A 132 -20.15 0.31 1.89
N GLU A 133 -20.03 -0.41 0.76
CA GLU A 133 -18.71 -0.83 0.24
C GLU A 133 -17.86 0.40 -0.08
N ASP A 134 -18.39 1.41 -0.78
CA ASP A 134 -17.63 2.60 -1.15
C ASP A 134 -17.02 3.32 0.07
N MET A 135 -17.82 3.54 1.12
CA MET A 135 -17.36 4.14 2.38
C MET A 135 -16.25 3.33 3.05
N LEU A 136 -16.38 1.99 3.05
CA LEU A 136 -15.36 1.11 3.61
C LEU A 136 -14.10 1.07 2.74
N ARG A 137 -14.23 1.17 1.41
CA ARG A 137 -13.07 1.24 0.50
C ARG A 137 -12.30 2.55 0.67
N ASP A 138 -12.97 3.67 0.92
CA ASP A 138 -12.30 4.93 1.26
C ASP A 138 -11.43 4.79 2.50
N ALA A 139 -11.99 4.24 3.58
CA ALA A 139 -11.25 4.01 4.80
C ALA A 139 -10.10 3.00 4.60
N GLN A 140 -10.29 2.00 3.73
CA GLN A 140 -9.22 1.07 3.35
C GLN A 140 -8.08 1.76 2.59
N CYS A 141 -8.38 2.67 1.67
CA CYS A 141 -7.36 3.44 0.96
C CYS A 141 -6.53 4.28 1.94
N GLU A 142 -7.20 5.01 2.85
CA GLU A 142 -6.54 5.84 3.87
C GLU A 142 -5.66 4.98 4.79
N GLY A 143 -6.23 3.93 5.39
CA GLY A 143 -5.53 3.05 6.31
C GLY A 143 -4.38 2.27 5.66
N ALA A 144 -4.57 1.79 4.44
CA ALA A 144 -3.50 1.11 3.69
C ALA A 144 -2.34 2.06 3.35
N LEU A 145 -2.63 3.32 3.04
CA LEU A 145 -1.61 4.33 2.76
C LEU A 145 -0.83 4.71 4.03
N GLU A 146 -1.49 4.88 5.17
CA GLU A 146 -0.83 5.10 6.46
C GLU A 146 0.07 3.92 6.86
N ASP A 147 -0.45 2.69 6.73
CA ASP A 147 0.32 1.49 7.01
C ASP A 147 1.53 1.36 6.07
N LEU A 148 1.36 1.69 4.79
CA LEU A 148 2.44 1.71 3.80
C LEU A 148 3.53 2.71 4.18
N ARG A 149 3.17 3.96 4.53
CA ARG A 149 4.09 4.99 5.03
C ARG A 149 4.86 4.47 6.25
N ARG A 150 4.15 3.93 7.25
CA ARG A 150 4.77 3.39 8.46
C ARG A 150 5.78 2.29 8.15
N LEU A 151 5.42 1.34 7.28
CA LEU A 151 6.29 0.23 6.90
C LEU A 151 7.51 0.67 6.10
N LEU A 152 7.36 1.69 5.25
CA LEU A 152 8.47 2.31 4.51
C LEU A 152 9.44 3.04 5.45
N THR A 153 8.94 3.76 6.46
CA THR A 153 9.78 4.35 7.51
C THR A 153 10.53 3.26 8.28
N VAL A 154 9.86 2.17 8.64
CA VAL A 154 10.51 1.01 9.28
C VAL A 154 11.56 0.40 8.35
N LYS A 155 11.30 0.31 7.04
CA LYS A 155 12.26 -0.21 6.06
C LYS A 155 13.50 0.66 5.99
N SER A 156 13.36 1.99 5.92
CA SER A 156 14.48 2.93 5.99
C SER A 156 15.36 2.66 7.22
N ARG A 157 14.76 2.63 8.41
CA ARG A 157 15.47 2.37 9.68
C ARG A 157 16.17 1.00 9.71
N LEU A 158 15.53 -0.04 9.18
CA LEU A 158 16.13 -1.37 9.10
C LEU A 158 17.32 -1.42 8.13
N LEU A 159 17.28 -0.67 7.03
CA LEU A 159 18.40 -0.56 6.10
C LEU A 159 19.58 0.16 6.75
N THR A 160 19.33 1.28 7.43
CA THR A 160 20.34 2.00 8.21
C THR A 160 20.97 1.10 9.27
N TYR A 161 20.15 0.41 10.07
CA TYR A 161 20.63 -0.55 11.07
C TYR A 161 21.48 -1.67 10.47
N LYS A 162 21.05 -2.23 9.33
CA LYS A 162 21.83 -3.25 8.61
C LYS A 162 23.18 -2.70 8.16
N GLN A 163 23.24 -1.43 7.75
CA GLN A 163 24.46 -0.81 7.26
C GLN A 163 25.45 -0.45 8.38
N THR A 164 24.97 -0.03 9.55
CA THR A 164 25.83 0.41 10.66
C THR A 164 26.19 -0.72 11.64
N GLU A 165 25.23 -1.57 11.99
CA GLU A 165 25.36 -2.52 13.12
C GLU A 165 25.61 -3.97 12.68
N ALA A 166 25.19 -4.38 11.48
CA ALA A 166 25.27 -5.78 11.06
C ALA A 166 26.65 -6.17 10.49
N ARG A 167 27.68 -6.14 11.34
CA ARG A 167 29.10 -6.37 10.97
C ARG A 167 29.46 -7.84 10.71
N HIS A 168 28.73 -8.79 11.29
CA HIS A 168 29.02 -10.23 11.22
C HIS A 168 28.01 -10.97 10.33
N GLN A 169 28.40 -12.10 9.73
CA GLN A 169 27.57 -12.88 8.80
C GLN A 169 26.20 -13.23 9.38
N GLY A 170 26.14 -13.74 10.61
CA GLY A 170 24.88 -14.11 11.27
C GLY A 170 23.93 -12.92 11.48
N MET A 171 24.46 -11.77 11.89
CA MET A 171 23.68 -10.54 12.04
C MET A 171 23.17 -10.02 10.69
N ASN A 172 23.99 -10.12 9.64
CA ASN A 172 23.60 -9.70 8.30
C ASN A 172 22.46 -10.57 7.76
N THR A 173 22.53 -11.89 7.94
CA THR A 173 21.45 -12.82 7.57
C THR A 173 20.16 -12.53 8.33
N ARG A 174 20.25 -12.29 9.65
CA ARG A 174 19.07 -11.92 10.46
C ARG A 174 18.47 -10.59 10.02
N ALA A 175 19.29 -9.57 9.77
CA ALA A 175 18.83 -8.27 9.28
C ALA A 175 18.15 -8.40 7.91
N ARG A 176 18.74 -9.17 6.97
CA ARG A 176 18.11 -9.48 5.68
C ARG A 176 16.74 -10.16 5.85
N SER A 177 16.64 -11.14 6.74
CA SER A 177 15.36 -11.81 7.01
C SER A 177 14.29 -10.85 7.53
N ILE A 178 14.66 -9.92 8.42
CA ILE A 178 13.74 -8.90 8.95
C ILE A 178 13.30 -7.92 7.84
N VAL A 179 14.24 -7.46 7.00
CA VAL A 179 13.93 -6.60 5.84
C VAL A 179 12.97 -7.32 4.89
N ASN A 180 13.25 -8.57 4.52
CA ASN A 180 12.39 -9.33 3.61
C ASN A 180 10.96 -9.50 4.16
N ARG A 181 10.82 -9.76 5.47
CA ARG A 181 9.49 -9.81 6.12
C ARG A 181 8.77 -8.46 6.06
N ASN A 182 9.49 -7.35 6.20
CA ASN A 182 8.91 -6.02 6.03
C ASN A 182 8.48 -5.79 4.57
N GLU A 183 9.29 -6.17 3.59
CA GLU A 183 8.94 -6.04 2.17
C GLU A 183 7.68 -6.82 1.79
N VAL A 184 7.45 -7.99 2.37
CA VAL A 184 6.19 -8.73 2.20
C VAL A 184 5.01 -7.94 2.76
N LYS A 185 5.16 -7.27 3.91
CA LYS A 185 4.09 -6.42 4.47
C LYS A 185 3.84 -5.19 3.59
N ILE A 186 4.89 -4.53 3.10
CA ILE A 186 4.79 -3.40 2.16
C ILE A 186 3.95 -3.81 0.95
N ARG A 187 4.26 -4.98 0.36
CA ARG A 187 3.49 -5.52 -0.76
C ARG A 187 2.03 -5.78 -0.41
N LEU A 188 1.77 -6.34 0.78
CA LEU A 188 0.40 -6.63 1.21
C LEU A 188 -0.45 -5.34 1.34
N HIS A 189 0.11 -4.29 1.92
CA HIS A 189 -0.60 -3.00 2.03
C HIS A 189 -0.69 -2.26 0.70
N SER A 190 0.31 -2.38 -0.19
CA SER A 190 0.19 -1.82 -1.55
C SER A 190 -0.90 -2.52 -2.36
N GLU A 191 -0.99 -3.86 -2.28
CA GLU A 191 -2.05 -4.63 -2.92
C GLU A 191 -3.43 -4.30 -2.31
N LYS A 192 -3.51 -4.10 -0.98
CA LYS A 192 -4.75 -3.65 -0.32
C LYS A 192 -5.22 -2.31 -0.88
N TYR A 193 -4.32 -1.33 -0.99
CA TYR A 193 -4.62 -0.01 -1.56
C TYR A 193 -5.07 -0.13 -3.02
N GLN A 194 -4.31 -0.85 -3.85
CA GLN A 194 -4.61 -0.99 -5.28
C GLN A 194 -5.97 -1.69 -5.51
N ASN A 195 -6.27 -2.73 -4.74
CA ASN A 195 -7.56 -3.41 -4.83
C ASN A 195 -8.72 -2.51 -4.37
N ALA A 196 -8.54 -1.77 -3.28
CA ALA A 196 -9.55 -0.84 -2.79
C ALA A 196 -9.81 0.30 -3.80
N TRP A 197 -8.73 0.84 -4.38
CA TRP A 197 -8.79 1.85 -5.44
C TRP A 197 -9.53 1.33 -6.68
N GLU A 198 -9.21 0.10 -7.11
CA GLU A 198 -9.86 -0.50 -8.28
C GLU A 198 -11.34 -0.82 -8.00
N ALA A 199 -11.67 -1.25 -6.79
CA ALA A 199 -13.06 -1.44 -6.34
C ALA A 199 -13.84 -0.12 -6.40
N LYS A 200 -13.30 0.98 -5.85
CA LYS A 200 -13.90 2.32 -5.97
C LYS A 200 -14.07 2.74 -7.42
N ARG A 201 -13.04 2.57 -8.24
CA ARG A 201 -13.11 2.85 -9.68
C ARG A 201 -14.28 2.11 -10.34
N ARG A 202 -14.47 0.83 -10.02
CA ARG A 202 -15.60 0.04 -10.55
C ARG A 202 -16.95 0.54 -10.03
N LEU A 203 -17.04 0.97 -8.78
CA LEU A 203 -18.25 1.57 -8.19
C LEU A 203 -18.62 2.89 -8.88
N CYS A 204 -17.64 3.75 -9.18
CA CYS A 204 -17.79 5.03 -9.87
C CYS A 204 -17.96 4.91 -11.41
N GLY A 205 -18.31 3.73 -11.94
CA GLY A 205 -18.53 3.55 -13.37
C GLY A 205 -17.27 3.49 -14.24
N GLY A 206 -16.09 3.40 -13.63
CA GLY A 206 -14.81 3.20 -14.33
C GLY A 206 -13.95 4.44 -14.49
N ASP A 207 -14.44 5.62 -14.10
CA ASP A 207 -13.71 6.89 -14.20
C ASP A 207 -12.68 7.03 -13.06
N PRO A 208 -11.37 7.14 -13.36
CA PRO A 208 -10.34 7.38 -12.34
C PRO A 208 -10.50 8.71 -11.59
N GLY A 209 -11.11 9.73 -12.21
CA GLY A 209 -11.24 11.07 -11.60
C GLY A 209 -12.21 11.11 -10.41
N LEU A 210 -13.19 10.20 -10.39
CA LEU A 210 -14.24 10.14 -9.36
C LEU A 210 -13.82 9.32 -8.13
N VAL A 211 -12.66 8.65 -8.17
CA VAL A 211 -12.20 7.81 -7.07
C VAL A 211 -11.77 8.63 -5.85
N GLY A 212 -11.36 9.89 -6.04
CA GLY A 212 -10.88 10.75 -4.95
C GLY A 212 -9.49 10.41 -4.40
N TRP A 213 -8.88 9.31 -4.88
CA TRP A 213 -7.56 8.85 -4.48
C TRP A 213 -6.64 8.71 -5.71
N PRO A 214 -5.35 9.09 -5.61
CA PRO A 214 -4.38 8.87 -6.69
C PRO A 214 -4.05 7.37 -6.85
N LEU A 215 -3.77 6.95 -8.08
CA LEU A 215 -3.34 5.59 -8.38
C LEU A 215 -1.93 5.34 -7.81
N LEU A 216 -1.77 4.28 -7.02
CA LEU A 216 -0.47 3.90 -6.45
C LEU A 216 0.32 3.08 -7.47
N MET A 217 1.36 3.68 -8.04
CA MET A 217 2.29 3.03 -8.95
C MET A 217 3.45 2.39 -8.17
N ARG A 218 4.18 1.49 -8.82
CA ARG A 218 5.34 0.83 -8.17
C ARG A 218 6.45 1.85 -7.86
N GLU A 219 6.58 2.85 -8.72
CA GLU A 219 7.54 3.94 -8.63
C GLU A 219 7.29 4.82 -7.42
N ASP A 220 6.05 4.89 -6.94
CA ASP A 220 5.66 5.71 -5.79
C ASP A 220 6.06 5.06 -4.46
N ILE A 221 6.25 3.74 -4.43
CA ILE A 221 6.58 2.95 -3.22
C ILE A 221 8.07 3.11 -2.90
N GLN A 222 8.44 4.31 -2.44
CA GLN A 222 9.81 4.66 -2.08
C GLN A 222 9.91 5.00 -0.60
N CYS A 223 11.00 4.54 0.03
CA CYS A 223 11.29 4.93 1.40
C CYS A 223 11.55 6.43 1.44
N MET A 224 11.08 7.09 2.50
CA MET A 224 11.58 8.43 2.82
C MET A 224 13.09 8.30 3.08
N GLU A 225 13.89 9.00 2.28
CA GLU A 225 15.33 9.05 2.53
C GLU A 225 15.58 9.89 3.78
N ASP A 226 16.21 9.29 4.79
CA ASP A 226 16.62 10.01 5.98
C ASP A 226 17.65 11.07 5.56
N ALA A 227 17.34 12.37 5.72
CA ALA A 227 18.23 13.45 5.29
C ALA A 227 19.67 13.30 5.83
N ALA A 228 19.81 12.81 7.07
CA ALA A 228 21.10 12.53 7.70
C ALA A 228 21.84 11.31 7.10
N GLU A 229 21.14 10.32 6.54
CA GLU A 229 21.78 9.21 5.80
C GLU A 229 22.23 9.69 4.42
N VAL A 230 21.42 10.50 3.74
CA VAL A 230 21.79 11.11 2.45
C VAL A 230 23.04 11.96 2.61
N GLU A 231 23.12 12.79 3.65
CA GLU A 231 24.30 13.59 3.99
C GLU A 231 25.51 12.70 4.27
N ARG A 232 25.38 11.68 5.13
CA ARG A 232 26.47 10.72 5.39
C ARG A 232 26.93 9.96 4.14
N GLN A 233 26.02 9.67 3.20
CA GLN A 233 26.38 9.05 1.93
C GLN A 233 27.09 10.03 1.00
N ALA A 234 26.65 11.29 0.95
CA ALA A 234 27.33 12.36 0.24
C ALA A 234 28.75 12.56 0.79
N ASP A 235 28.92 12.58 2.11
CA ASP A 235 30.23 12.67 2.79
C ASP A 235 31.13 11.47 2.47
N ARG A 236 30.57 10.25 2.45
CA ARG A 236 31.33 9.06 2.04
C ARG A 236 31.76 9.12 0.59
N ARG A 237 30.89 9.61 -0.31
CA ARG A 237 31.21 9.80 -1.74
C ARG A 237 32.27 10.88 -1.92
N SER A 238 32.16 12.00 -1.21
CA SER A 238 33.12 13.11 -1.28
C SER A 238 34.49 12.70 -0.75
N THR A 239 34.54 12.02 0.40
CA THR A 239 35.79 11.49 0.97
C THR A 239 36.42 10.41 0.09
N GLN A 240 35.63 9.52 -0.51
CA GLN A 240 36.13 8.52 -1.45
C GLN A 240 36.67 9.16 -2.75
N ALA A 241 35.95 10.16 -3.30
CA ALA A 241 36.40 10.93 -4.45
C ALA A 241 37.70 11.69 -4.15
N ALA A 242 37.82 12.31 -2.97
CA ALA A 242 39.04 12.98 -2.52
C ALA A 242 40.22 12.00 -2.40
N ARG A 243 40.01 10.81 -1.83
CA ARG A 243 41.04 9.76 -1.76
C ARG A 243 41.47 9.27 -3.14
N ARG A 244 40.52 9.12 -4.07
CA ARG A 244 40.81 8.73 -5.45
C ARG A 244 41.65 9.80 -6.15
N ARG A 245 41.26 11.08 -6.03
CA ARG A 245 42.01 12.22 -6.58
C ARG A 245 43.42 12.30 -6.03
N ALA A 246 43.58 12.19 -4.70
CA ALA A 246 44.90 12.19 -4.07
C ALA A 246 45.80 11.05 -4.57
N ARG A 247 45.22 9.86 -4.82
CA ARG A 247 45.95 8.72 -5.41
C ARG A 247 46.33 8.97 -6.87
N GLU A 248 45.43 9.52 -7.67
CA GLU A 248 45.69 9.88 -9.07
C GLU A 248 46.77 10.98 -9.18
N GLU A 249 46.75 11.98 -8.29
CA GLU A 249 47.81 13.00 -8.17
C GLU A 249 49.16 12.39 -7.78
N GLN A 250 49.18 11.45 -6.82
CA GLN A 250 50.40 10.75 -6.44
C GLN A 250 50.98 9.95 -7.62
N LEU A 251 50.13 9.26 -8.39
CA LEU A 251 50.53 8.51 -9.59
C LEU A 251 51.07 9.42 -10.70
N ARG A 252 50.50 10.62 -10.87
CA ARG A 252 51.04 11.66 -11.78
C ARG A 252 52.39 12.18 -11.31
N GLY A 253 52.57 12.38 -10.01
CA GLY A 253 53.83 12.85 -9.42
C GLY A 253 54.99 11.88 -9.60
N ILE A 254 54.73 10.56 -9.65
CA ILE A 254 55.75 9.53 -9.92
C ILE A 254 55.87 9.17 -11.41
N GLY A 255 55.12 9.83 -12.29
CA GLY A 255 55.17 9.64 -13.75
C GLY A 255 54.45 8.41 -14.29
N GLU A 256 53.66 7.70 -13.47
CA GLU A 256 52.85 6.55 -13.91
C GLU A 256 51.56 6.96 -14.64
N LEU A 257 51.13 8.23 -14.49
CA LEU A 257 49.97 8.82 -15.15
C LEU A 257 50.36 10.11 -15.87
N LEU A 258 49.87 10.30 -17.09
CA LEU A 258 50.12 11.51 -17.87
C LEU A 258 49.50 12.75 -17.19
N PRO A 259 50.12 13.94 -17.33
CA PRO A 259 49.55 15.20 -16.87
C PRO A 259 48.22 15.48 -17.58
N LEU A 260 47.23 16.02 -16.84
CA LEU A 260 45.98 16.47 -17.44
C LEU A 260 46.22 17.64 -18.38
N THR A 261 45.54 17.62 -19.53
CA THR A 261 45.40 18.78 -20.40
C THR A 261 44.56 19.87 -19.74
N GLU A 262 44.72 21.13 -20.16
CA GLU A 262 43.96 22.26 -19.61
C GLU A 262 42.43 22.11 -19.80
N GLU A 263 42.00 21.45 -20.88
CA GLU A 263 40.60 21.11 -21.13
C GLU A 263 40.05 20.07 -20.14
N GLU A 264 40.87 19.10 -19.72
CA GLU A 264 40.44 18.11 -18.72
C GLU A 264 40.40 18.70 -17.31
N GLN A 265 41.34 19.61 -16.98
CA GLN A 265 41.33 20.35 -15.71
C GLN A 265 40.10 21.24 -15.54
N THR A 266 39.67 21.90 -16.61
CA THR A 266 38.46 22.74 -16.59
C THR A 266 37.18 21.90 -16.47
N ARG A 267 37.12 20.72 -17.10
CA ARG A 267 36.01 19.77 -16.92
C ARG A 267 35.93 19.20 -15.51
N GLU A 268 37.05 18.78 -14.92
CA GLU A 268 37.09 18.29 -13.53
C GLU A 268 36.63 19.35 -12.52
N ARG A 269 37.00 20.63 -12.71
CA ARG A 269 36.52 21.75 -11.88
C ARG A 269 35.01 21.97 -12.03
N ALA A 270 34.50 22.00 -13.26
CA ALA A 270 33.07 22.17 -13.52
C ALA A 270 32.22 20.98 -13.05
N GLU A 271 32.77 19.77 -13.04
CA GLU A 271 32.11 18.58 -12.46
C GLU A 271 32.11 18.59 -10.94
N ALA A 272 33.18 19.11 -10.30
CA ALA A 272 33.23 19.29 -8.86
C ALA A 272 32.19 20.32 -8.36
N GLU A 273 31.93 21.37 -9.12
CA GLU A 273 30.92 22.40 -8.79
C GLU A 273 29.48 21.92 -9.02
N ARG A 274 29.23 21.07 -10.04
CA ARG A 274 27.89 20.55 -10.36
C ARG A 274 27.40 19.43 -9.44
N GLY A 275 28.28 18.81 -8.64
CA GLY A 275 27.95 17.67 -7.79
C GLY A 275 27.03 17.96 -6.59
N GLY A 276 26.65 19.23 -6.36
CA GLY A 276 25.96 19.67 -5.14
C GLY A 276 24.43 19.59 -5.14
N GLU A 277 23.77 19.53 -6.30
CA GLU A 277 22.30 19.67 -6.37
C GLU A 277 21.65 18.49 -7.10
N SER A 278 21.58 17.33 -6.43
CA SER A 278 20.54 16.34 -6.79
C SER A 278 19.23 16.74 -6.12
N VAL A 279 18.32 17.33 -6.89
CA VAL A 279 16.98 17.71 -6.42
C VAL A 279 16.25 16.48 -5.87
N ARG A 280 15.89 16.56 -4.59
CA ARG A 280 15.26 15.49 -3.81
C ARG A 280 13.78 15.38 -4.19
N GLN A 281 13.42 14.44 -5.05
CA GLN A 281 12.02 14.21 -5.41
C GLN A 281 11.42 13.19 -4.42
N VAL A 282 10.70 13.70 -3.42
CA VAL A 282 9.98 12.83 -2.48
C VAL A 282 8.65 12.41 -3.11
N SER A 283 8.37 11.10 -3.12
CA SER A 283 7.11 10.54 -3.66
C SER A 283 5.87 11.18 -3.02
N TRP A 284 4.80 11.33 -3.80
CA TRP A 284 3.53 11.96 -3.37
C TRP A 284 2.93 11.28 -2.15
N ILE A 285 3.22 9.99 -1.93
CA ILE A 285 2.78 9.25 -0.75
C ILE A 285 3.22 9.95 0.54
N TRP A 286 4.26 10.79 0.51
CA TRP A 286 4.76 11.54 1.67
C TRP A 286 4.29 12.99 1.74
N ALA A 287 3.60 13.52 0.72
CA ALA A 287 3.24 14.93 0.62
C ALA A 287 2.37 15.45 1.79
N GLY A 288 1.64 14.57 2.47
CA GLY A 288 0.88 14.90 3.70
C GLY A 288 1.61 14.63 5.03
N ALA A 289 2.75 13.94 5.01
CA ALA A 289 3.49 13.56 6.23
C ALA A 289 4.57 14.60 6.61
N GLY A 290 4.97 15.47 5.68
CA GLY A 290 6.04 16.46 5.87
C GLY A 290 5.62 17.75 6.57
N ALA A 291 4.33 18.02 6.74
CA ALA A 291 3.84 19.25 7.36
C ALA A 291 3.94 19.29 8.90
N GLY A 292 4.40 18.19 9.54
CA GLY A 292 4.45 18.06 11.00
C GLY A 292 5.79 18.38 11.66
N CYS A 293 6.81 18.87 10.94
CA CYS A 293 8.08 19.22 11.57
C CYS A 293 8.80 20.34 10.79
N GLY A 294 8.50 21.59 11.15
CA GLY A 294 9.34 22.74 10.80
C GLY A 294 8.57 23.98 10.35
N LYS A 295 8.22 24.81 11.34
CA LYS A 295 7.82 26.24 11.29
C LYS A 295 6.32 26.53 11.11
N GLU A 296 5.65 26.68 12.25
CA GLU A 296 4.75 27.82 12.47
C GLU A 296 5.57 29.11 12.26
N ASP A 297 5.20 29.91 11.27
CA ASP A 297 4.67 31.27 11.47
C ASP A 297 4.57 32.05 10.15
N LEU A 298 3.39 32.63 9.93
CA LEU A 298 3.09 33.91 9.27
C LEU A 298 3.35 34.03 7.75
N GLU A 299 2.28 34.06 6.94
CA GLU A 299 1.56 35.30 6.61
C GLU A 299 0.34 35.03 5.70
N ASP A 300 -0.61 35.96 5.81
CA ASP A 300 -1.97 36.00 5.28
C ASP A 300 -2.14 35.77 3.78
N GLY A 301 -3.24 35.11 3.42
CA GLY A 301 -3.68 34.96 2.03
C GLY A 301 -5.06 34.33 1.93
N GLY A 302 -6.08 35.06 2.39
CA GLY A 302 -7.46 34.61 2.42
C GLY A 302 -7.98 34.10 1.08
N TRP A 303 -8.66 32.95 1.13
CA TRP A 303 -9.61 32.53 0.11
C TRP A 303 -10.98 32.41 0.76
N GLY A 304 -11.81 33.39 0.43
CA GLY A 304 -13.17 33.56 0.92
C GLY A 304 -14.06 32.37 0.55
N PHE A 305 -14.72 31.88 1.59
CA PHE A 305 -15.93 31.09 1.52
C PHE A 305 -17.03 31.94 0.87
N LEU A 306 -17.58 31.51 -0.27
CA LEU A 306 -18.85 32.03 -0.78
C LEU A 306 -19.89 30.90 -0.79
N PRO A 307 -21.06 31.11 -0.17
CA PRO A 307 -22.13 30.12 -0.07
C PRO A 307 -22.94 30.07 -1.36
N LYS A 308 -23.39 28.87 -1.76
CA LYS A 308 -24.45 28.71 -2.75
C LYS A 308 -25.78 28.50 -2.02
N GLU A 309 -26.61 29.54 -2.04
CA GLU A 309 -28.06 29.43 -1.94
C GLU A 309 -28.68 29.64 -3.34
N GLU A 310 -29.61 28.74 -3.66
CA GLU A 310 -30.84 28.89 -4.45
C GLU A 310 -30.82 29.40 -5.90
N CYS A 311 -31.22 28.49 -6.81
CA CYS A 311 -32.31 28.73 -7.75
C CYS A 311 -32.98 27.39 -8.11
#